data_AF-A0A1B2ZAZ1-F1
#
_entry.id   AF-A0A1B2ZAZ1-F1
#
_cell.length_a   1.000
_cell.length_b   1.000
_cell.length_c   1.000
_cell.angle_alpha   90.00
_cell.angle_beta   90.00
_cell.angle_gamma   90.00
#
_symmetry.space_group_name_H-M   'P 1'
#
loop_
_entity.id
_entity.type
_entity.pdbx_description
1 polymer ?
#
loop_
_entity_poly.entity_id
_entity_poly.type
_entity_poly.pdbx_seq_one_letter_code
_entity_poly.pdbx_strand_id
1 'polypeptide(L)' 'GSLIHVKSDSPLVYALSKESYEEANYQINYDSADVYGELIHRVPDDLKELLDVKTFYEQMWLEEGRKIHYLQIQI' A
#
# COMPACT_ATOMS: atom_id res chain seq x y z
N GLY A 1 16.85 -2.92 -9.51
CA GLY A 1 16.50 -2.88 -8.09
C GLY A 1 15.40 -3.88 -7.82
N SER A 2 15.30 -4.35 -6.60
CA SER A 2 14.19 -5.22 -6.17
C SER A 2 13.02 -4.35 -5.71
N LEU A 3 11.79 -4.79 -5.96
CA LEU A 3 10.58 -4.10 -5.52
C LEU A 3 10.04 -4.74 -4.25
N ILE A 4 9.68 -3.92 -3.26
CA ILE A 4 8.99 -4.36 -2.05
C ILE A 4 7.62 -3.71 -2.03
N HIS A 5 6.59 -4.53 -1.84
CA HIS A 5 5.18 -4.15 -1.81
C HIS A 5 4.67 -4.30 -0.38
N VAL A 6 4.22 -3.21 0.23
CA VAL A 6 3.75 -3.19 1.62
C VAL A 6 2.30 -2.73 1.64
N LYS A 7 1.40 -3.56 2.16
CA LYS A 7 0.02 -3.18 2.52
C LYS A 7 -0.11 -3.07 4.03
N SER A 8 -0.88 -2.10 4.51
CA SER A 8 -1.16 -1.96 5.95
C SER A 8 -2.58 -1.47 6.21
N ASP A 9 -3.25 -2.08 7.19
CA ASP A 9 -4.52 -1.64 7.76
C ASP A 9 -4.35 -0.59 8.87
N SER A 10 -3.11 -0.31 9.29
CA SER A 10 -2.79 0.65 10.34
C SER A 10 -2.23 1.96 9.76
N PRO A 11 -2.93 3.10 9.95
CA PRO A 11 -2.42 4.40 9.52
C PRO A 11 -1.07 4.75 10.15
N LEU A 12 -0.85 4.35 11.42
CA LEU A 12 0.39 4.61 12.14
C LEU A 12 1.57 3.85 11.52
N VAL A 13 1.40 2.55 11.26
CA VAL A 13 2.47 1.72 10.67
C VAL A 13 2.83 2.22 9.29
N TYR A 14 1.82 2.58 8.49
CA TYR A 14 2.02 3.17 7.17
C TYR A 14 2.82 4.49 7.25
N ALA A 15 2.44 5.42 8.12
CA ALA A 15 3.13 6.70 8.28
C ALA A 15 4.59 6.54 8.74
N LEU A 16 4.83 5.73 9.78
CA LEU A 16 6.17 5.47 10.29
C LEU A 16 7.06 4.75 9.26
N SER A 17 6.50 3.81 8.51
CA SER A 17 7.23 3.10 7.46
C SER A 17 7.63 4.06 6.34
N LYS A 18 6.70 4.92 5.90
CA LYS A 18 6.98 5.94 4.89
C LYS A 18 8.11 6.87 5.32
N GLU A 19 8.01 7.44 6.52
CA GLU A 19 9.05 8.32 7.08
C GLU A 19 10.41 7.63 7.10
N SER A 20 10.47 6.40 7.61
CA SER A 20 11.72 5.61 7.65
C SER A 20 12.31 5.35 6.26
N TYR A 21 11.47 5.11 5.24
CA TYR A 21 11.93 4.89 3.87
C TYR A 21 12.42 6.17 3.21
N GLU A 22 11.78 7.31 3.47
CA GLU A 22 12.21 8.62 3.02
C GLU A 22 13.56 9.00 3.66
N GLU A 23 13.73 8.79 4.97
CA GLU A 23 15.00 9.02 5.68
C GLU A 23 16.13 8.14 5.14
N ALA A 24 15.82 6.89 4.79
CA ALA A 24 16.77 5.96 4.20
C ALA A 24 17.08 6.25 2.70
N ASN A 25 16.46 7.26 2.09
CA ASN A 25 16.57 7.60 0.67
C ASN A 25 16.16 6.46 -0.27
N TYR A 26 15.20 5.62 0.13
CA TYR A 26 14.60 4.66 -0.81
C TYR A 26 13.69 5.36 -1.80
N GLN A 27 13.67 4.87 -3.04
CA GLN A 27 12.75 5.36 -4.04
C GLN A 27 11.36 4.78 -3.79
N ILE A 28 10.40 5.65 -3.45
CA ILE A 28 8.98 5.29 -3.32
C ILE A 28 8.32 5.47 -4.70
N ASN A 29 7.89 4.36 -5.30
CA ASN A 29 7.24 4.35 -6.62
C ASN A 29 5.74 4.65 -6.52
N TYR A 30 5.09 4.11 -5.49
CA TYR A 30 3.67 4.27 -5.24
C TYR A 30 3.42 4.45 -3.75
N ASP A 31 2.50 5.35 -3.45
CA ASP A 31 2.09 5.71 -2.11
C ASP A 31 0.59 6.03 -2.15
N SER A 32 -0.19 5.36 -1.29
CA SER A 32 -1.62 5.65 -1.13
C SER A 32 -2.11 5.25 0.25
N ALA A 33 -2.96 6.10 0.84
CA ALA A 33 -3.69 5.79 2.06
C ALA A 33 -5.04 5.08 1.80
N ASP A 34 -5.38 4.83 0.54
CA ASP A 34 -6.65 4.22 0.14
C ASP A 34 -6.49 3.38 -1.13
N VAL A 35 -6.08 2.13 -0.94
CA VAL A 35 -5.84 1.19 -2.04
C VAL A 35 -7.07 1.05 -2.92
N TYR A 36 -8.23 0.78 -2.32
CA TYR A 36 -9.43 0.38 -3.06
C TYR A 36 -10.32 1.56 -3.47
N GLY A 37 -10.19 2.73 -2.81
CA GLY A 37 -10.90 3.94 -3.20
C GLY A 37 -10.14 4.86 -4.15
N GLU A 38 -8.81 4.72 -4.24
CA GLU A 38 -7.97 5.66 -4.98
C GLU A 38 -6.90 4.94 -5.83
N LEU A 39 -6.03 4.14 -5.23
CA LEU A 39 -4.86 3.62 -5.93
C LEU A 39 -5.19 2.73 -7.13
N ILE A 40 -6.13 1.78 -6.96
CA ILE A 40 -6.53 0.84 -8.03
C ILE A 40 -7.06 1.51 -9.29
N HIS A 41 -7.39 2.80 -9.23
CA HIS A 41 -7.91 3.57 -10.36
C HIS A 41 -6.82 4.32 -11.16
N ARG A 42 -5.58 4.40 -10.64
CA ARG A 42 -4.48 5.14 -11.28
C ARG A 42 -3.23 4.30 -11.56
N VAL A 43 -3.21 3.02 -11.18
CA VAL A 43 -2.10 2.10 -11.40
C VAL A 43 -2.33 1.22 -12.64
N PRO A 44 -1.26 0.70 -13.28
CA PRO A 44 -1.40 -0.26 -14.37
C PRO A 44 -2.07 -1.57 -13.92
N ASP A 45 -2.65 -2.29 -14.88
CA ASP A 45 -3.43 -3.51 -14.63
C ASP A 45 -2.65 -4.58 -13.86
N ASP A 46 -1.38 -4.82 -14.17
CA ASP A 46 -0.55 -5.80 -13.43
C ASP A 46 -0.46 -5.48 -11.93
N LEU A 47 -0.29 -4.19 -11.58
CA LEU A 47 -0.23 -3.77 -10.18
C LEU A 47 -1.61 -3.84 -9.54
N LYS A 48 -2.67 -3.53 -10.29
CA LYS A 48 -4.05 -3.65 -9.83
C LYS A 48 -4.39 -5.11 -9.50
N GLU A 49 -4.00 -6.07 -10.34
CA GLU A 49 -4.19 -7.50 -10.10
C GLU A 49 -3.47 -7.97 -8.83
N LEU A 50 -2.24 -7.51 -8.61
CA LEU A 50 -1.50 -7.77 -7.37
C LEU A 50 -2.21 -7.17 -6.15
N LEU A 51 -2.67 -5.93 -6.24
CA LEU A 51 -3.41 -5.25 -5.17
C LEU A 51 -4.77 -5.90 -4.90
N ASP A 52 -5.34 -6.62 -5.86
CA ASP A 52 -6.63 -7.29 -5.67
C ASP A 52 -6.55 -8.52 -4.75
N VAL A 53 -5.35 -9.09 -4.55
CA VAL A 53 -5.12 -10.16 -3.58
C VAL A 53 -5.35 -9.61 -2.16
N LYS A 54 -6.45 -10.02 -1.54
CA LYS A 54 -6.89 -9.61 -0.20
C LYS A 54 -6.76 -10.75 0.79
N THR A 55 -6.11 -10.50 1.91
CA THR A 55 -6.12 -11.42 3.06
C THR A 55 -7.48 -11.44 3.75
N PHE A 56 -7.70 -12.41 4.64
CA PHE A 56 -8.94 -12.52 5.43
C PHE A 56 -9.24 -11.25 6.24
N TYR A 57 -8.23 -10.70 6.93
CA TYR A 57 -8.41 -9.51 7.77
C TYR A 57 -8.62 -8.24 6.94
N GLU A 58 -7.98 -8.11 5.77
CA GLU A 58 -8.26 -6.98 4.87
C GLU A 58 -9.73 -6.94 4.47
N GLN A 59 -10.33 -8.10 4.15
CA GLN A 59 -11.75 -8.17 3.77
C GLN A 59 -12.64 -7.70 4.93
N MET A 60 -12.42 -8.22 6.13
CA MET A 60 -13.15 -7.82 7.34
C MET A 60 -13.05 -6.32 7.61
N TRP A 61 -11.84 -5.74 7.50
CA TRP A 61 -11.64 -4.30 7.72
C TRP A 61 -12.31 -3.41 6.68
N LEU A 62 -12.35 -3.86 5.42
CA LEU A 62 -13.06 -3.14 4.35
C LEU A 62 -14.58 -3.13 4.58
N GLU A 63 -15.14 -4.22 5.11
CA GLU A 63 -16.57 -4.27 5.49
C GLU A 63 -16.89 -3.30 6.63
N GLU A 64 -15.94 -3.07 7.54
CA GLU A 64 -16.05 -2.05 8.60
C GLU A 64 -15.75 -0.61 8.10
N GLY A 65 -15.48 -0.41 6.81
CA GLY A 65 -15.21 0.89 6.21
C GLY A 65 -13.81 1.43 6.51
N ARG A 66 -12.88 0.59 6.97
CA ARG A 66 -11.47 0.97 7.13
C ARG A 66 -10.76 0.97 5.78
N LYS A 67 -9.70 1.76 5.71
CA LYS A 67 -8.86 1.88 4.52
C LYS A 67 -7.62 1.01 4.65
N ILE A 68 -7.21 0.43 3.53
CA ILE A 68 -5.92 -0.24 3.40
C ILE A 68 -4.96 0.72 2.70
N HIS A 69 -3.78 0.86 3.27
CA HIS A 69 -2.71 1.73 2.81
C HIS A 69 -1.68 0.90 2.05
N TYR A 70 -0.93 1.52 1.15
CA TYR A 70 0.05 0.86 0.32
C TYR A 70 1.28 1.72 0.05
N LEU A 71 2.44 1.07 0.13
CA LEU A 71 3.73 1.61 -0.30
C LEU A 71 4.41 0.60 -1.24
N GLN A 72 5.01 1.12 -2.31
CA GLN A 72 5.97 0.38 -3.12
C GLN A 72 7.32 1.08 -3.07
N ILE A 73 8.34 0.37 -2.62
CA ILE A 73 9.71 0.88 -2.61
C ILE A 73 10.61 0.07 -3.53
N GLN A 74 11.66 0.73 -4.01
CA GLN A 74 12.73 0.11 -4.78
C GLN A 74 14.04 0.18 -3.99
N ILE A 75 14.68 -0.98 -3.84
CA ILE A 75 16.00 -1.16 -3.22
C ILE A 75 17.05 -1.64 -4.22
#